data_AF-A0A235FDI6-F1
#
_entry.id   AF-A0A235FDI6-F1
#
_cell.length_a   1.000
_cell.length_b   1.000
_cell.length_c   1.000
_cell.angle_alpha   90.00
_cell.angle_beta   90.00
_cell.angle_gamma   90.00
#
_symmetry.space_group_name_H-M   'P 1'
#
loop_
_entity.id
_entity.type
_entity.pdbx_description
1 polymer ?
#
loop_
_entity_poly.entity_id
_entity_poly.type
_entity_poly.pdbx_seq_one_letter_code
_entity_poly.pdbx_strand_id
1 'polypeptide(L)'
;MPAILLLFVHLALWVLYSLVLILSRHDHNLFESLLLLLFAYFGYLLTVHSIQNKGMAFRITLSSTLLYIAGKWAAVSWLHLSL
;
A
#
# COMPACT_ATOMS: atom_id res chain seq x y z
N MET A 1 17.04 -14.85 7.59
CA MET A 1 16.00 -14.79 8.64
C MET A 1 15.32 -13.43 8.84
N PRO A 2 15.87 -12.23 8.51
CA PRO A 2 15.14 -10.96 8.73
C PRO A 2 14.02 -10.69 7.71
N ALA A 3 14.08 -11.29 6.51
CA ALA A 3 13.14 -11.02 5.42
C ALA A 3 11.69 -11.41 5.73
N ILE A 4 11.45 -12.49 6.49
CA ILE A 4 10.10 -12.96 6.84
C ILE A 4 9.45 -12.00 7.85
N LEU A 5 10.23 -11.53 8.83
CA LEU A 5 9.76 -10.58 9.84
C LEU A 5 9.39 -9.23 9.21
N LEU A 6 10.19 -8.80 8.23
CA LEU A 6 9.93 -7.66 7.36
C LEU A 6 8.62 -7.81 6.56
N LEU A 7 8.32 -9.01 6.06
CA LEU A 7 7.07 -9.32 5.37
C LEU A 7 5.85 -9.19 6.30
N PHE A 8 5.96 -9.68 7.54
CA PHE A 8 4.91 -9.56 8.56
C PHE A 8 4.68 -8.11 8.99
N VAL A 9 5.74 -7.32 9.15
CA VAL A 9 5.64 -5.88 9.44
C VAL A 9 4.97 -5.15 8.27
N HIS A 10 5.29 -5.52 7.03
CA HIS A 10 4.65 -4.96 5.85
C HIS A 10 3.15 -5.28 5.78
N LEU A 11 2.76 -6.53 6.07
CA LEU A 11 1.35 -6.94 6.15
C LEU A 11 0.60 -6.25 7.29
N ALA A 12 1.21 -6.15 8.48
CA ALA A 12 0.61 -5.51 9.65
C ALA A 12 0.34 -4.03 9.40
N LEU A 13 1.27 -3.36 8.71
CA LEU A 13 1.08 -2.02 8.21
C LEU A 13 -0.18 -1.99 7.31
N TRP A 14 -0.30 -2.82 6.27
CA TRP A 14 -1.42 -2.75 5.31
C TRP A 14 -2.79 -3.04 5.94
N VAL A 15 -2.82 -3.84 7.01
CA VAL A 15 -4.03 -4.05 7.82
C VAL A 15 -4.39 -2.79 8.60
N LEU A 16 -3.40 -2.11 9.19
CA LEU A 16 -3.60 -0.85 9.91
C LEU A 16 -4.11 0.26 8.97
N TYR A 17 -3.61 0.30 7.73
CA TYR A 17 -4.12 1.18 6.66
C TYR A 17 -5.63 1.00 6.46
N SER A 18 -6.04 -0.25 6.26
CA SER A 18 -7.45 -0.58 5.98
C SER A 18 -8.35 -0.27 7.18
N LEU A 19 -7.86 -0.52 8.40
CA LEU A 19 -8.59 -0.26 9.64
C LEU A 19 -8.86 1.24 9.84
N VAL A 20 -7.85 2.08 9.56
CA VAL A 20 -7.95 3.54 9.74
C VAL A 20 -8.85 4.16 8.67
N LEU A 21 -8.85 3.64 7.45
CA LEU A 21 -9.80 4.04 6.41
C LEU A 21 -11.25 3.72 6.77
N ILE A 22 -11.50 2.55 7.36
CA ILE A 22 -12.84 2.14 7.81
C ILE A 22 -13.31 3.03 8.97
N LEU A 23 -12.41 3.48 9.86
CA LEU A 23 -12.76 4.35 10.98
C LEU A 23 -12.90 5.84 10.61
N SER A 24 -12.24 6.31 9.55
CA SER A 24 -12.25 7.75 9.20
C SER A 24 -13.50 8.14 8.40
N ARG A 25 -14.51 8.66 9.13
CA ARG A 25 -15.75 9.23 8.58
C ARG A 25 -15.62 10.67 8.04
N HIS A 26 -14.46 11.32 8.19
CA HIS A 26 -14.25 12.72 7.80
C HIS A 26 -13.03 12.82 6.85
N ASP A 27 -13.24 13.40 5.66
CA ASP A 27 -12.25 13.56 4.58
C ASP A 27 -11.55 12.27 4.12
N HIS A 28 -12.38 11.33 3.66
CA HIS A 28 -11.97 10.02 3.17
C HIS A 28 -10.84 10.09 2.11
N ASN A 29 -10.91 11.04 1.16
CA ASN A 29 -9.94 11.14 0.06
C ASN A 29 -8.55 11.65 0.51
N LEU A 30 -8.50 12.66 1.38
CA LEU A 30 -7.22 13.20 1.88
C LEU A 30 -6.52 12.18 2.77
N PHE A 31 -7.29 11.53 3.65
CA PHE A 31 -6.78 10.50 4.52
C PHE A 31 -6.25 9.32 3.72
N GLU A 32 -7.00 8.86 2.71
CA GLU A 32 -6.58 7.77 1.82
C GLU A 32 -5.30 8.08 1.06
N SER A 33 -5.17 9.30 0.53
CA SER A 33 -3.99 9.74 -0.22
C SER A 33 -2.73 9.79 0.65
N LEU A 34 -2.86 10.32 1.87
CA LEU A 34 -1.77 10.37 2.86
C LEU A 34 -1.33 8.96 3.30
N LEU A 35 -2.31 8.09 3.53
CA LEU A 35 -2.05 6.72 3.94
C LEU A 35 -1.36 5.97 2.79
N LEU A 36 -1.77 6.17 1.54
CA LEU A 36 -1.17 5.51 0.37
C LEU A 36 0.28 5.98 0.16
N LEU A 37 0.55 7.27 0.39
CA LEU A 37 1.89 7.83 0.37
C LEU A 37 2.79 7.22 1.47
N LEU A 38 2.25 7.06 2.68
CA LEU A 38 2.97 6.45 3.81
C LEU A 38 3.30 4.98 3.54
N PHE A 39 2.38 4.23 2.93
CA PHE A 39 2.58 2.84 2.53
C PHE A 39 3.62 2.68 1.43
N ALA A 40 3.55 3.52 0.40
CA ALA A 40 4.55 3.56 -0.64
C ALA A 40 5.93 3.87 -0.05
N TYR A 41 6.03 4.85 0.85
CA TYR A 41 7.29 5.21 1.49
C TYR A 41 7.87 4.08 2.37
N PHE A 42 7.03 3.42 3.16
CA PHE A 42 7.46 2.26 3.95
C PHE A 42 7.89 1.09 3.05
N GLY A 43 7.12 0.78 2.00
CA GLY A 43 7.49 -0.23 1.02
C GLY A 43 8.81 0.08 0.34
N TYR A 44 9.07 1.35 0.02
CA TYR A 44 10.36 1.80 -0.52
C TYR A 44 11.50 1.56 0.47
N LEU A 45 11.37 2.00 1.73
CA LEU A 45 12.39 1.79 2.76
C LEU A 45 12.71 0.31 2.98
N LEU A 46 11.68 -0.53 3.03
CA LEU A 46 11.79 -1.98 3.17
C LEU A 46 12.54 -2.61 1.99
N THR A 47 12.18 -2.20 0.77
CA THR A 47 12.78 -2.72 -0.45
C THR A 47 14.22 -2.22 -0.63
N VAL A 48 14.51 -0.97 -0.27
CA VAL A 48 15.86 -0.41 -0.23
C VAL A 48 16.73 -1.16 0.78
N HIS A 49 16.20 -1.45 1.96
CA HIS A 49 16.93 -2.20 2.97
C HIS A 49 17.23 -3.63 2.52
N SER A 50 16.31 -4.27 1.80
CA SER A 50 16.44 -5.66 1.38
C SER A 50 17.28 -5.85 0.11
N ILE A 51 17.16 -4.97 -0.88
CA ILE A 51 17.82 -5.10 -2.19
C ILE A 51 19.10 -4.25 -2.24
N GLN A 52 19.24 -3.25 -1.37
CA GLN A 52 20.34 -2.26 -1.34
C GLN A 52 20.52 -1.46 -2.64
N ASN A 53 19.66 -1.69 -3.66
CA ASN A 53 19.61 -0.96 -4.90
C ASN A 53 18.40 -0.01 -4.90
N LYS A 54 18.68 1.29 -4.76
CA LYS A 54 17.67 2.35 -4.68
C LYS A 54 16.77 2.43 -5.92
N GLY A 55 17.33 2.21 -7.12
CA GLY A 55 16.58 2.29 -8.37
C GLY A 55 15.62 1.10 -8.55
N MET A 56 16.06 -0.09 -8.19
CA MET A 56 15.21 -1.29 -8.25
C MET A 56 14.12 -1.25 -7.17
N ALA A 57 14.46 -0.78 -5.97
CA ALA A 57 13.48 -0.57 -4.90
C ALA A 57 12.39 0.41 -5.31
N PHE A 58 12.75 1.55 -5.91
CA PHE A 58 11.78 2.53 -6.41
C PHE A 58 10.83 1.91 -7.45
N ARG A 59 11.37 1.15 -8.41
CA ARG A 59 10.56 0.48 -9.44
C ARG A 59 9.55 -0.50 -8.85
N ILE A 60 9.96 -1.32 -7.87
CA ILE A 60 9.10 -2.30 -7.20
C ILE A 60 8.01 -1.61 -6.39
N THR A 61 8.37 -0.56 -5.64
CA THR A 61 7.39 0.23 -4.90
C THR A 61 6.39 0.89 -5.85
N LEU A 62 6.86 1.49 -6.94
CA LEU A 62 5.98 2.13 -7.93
C LEU A 62 5.01 1.13 -8.55
N SER A 63 5.50 -0.04 -8.98
CA SER A 63 4.66 -1.07 -9.59
C SER A 63 3.65 -1.65 -8.60
N SER A 64 4.04 -1.90 -7.35
CA SER A 64 3.11 -2.37 -6.31
C SER A 64 2.02 -1.33 -5.98
N THR A 65 2.38 -0.05 -5.96
CA THR A 65 1.42 1.05 -5.71
C THR A 65 0.41 1.16 -6.86
N LEU A 66 0.88 1.08 -8.11
CA LEU A 66 0.01 1.09 -9.28
C LEU A 66 -0.92 -0.13 -9.32
N LEU A 67 -0.43 -1.31 -8.94
CA LEU A 67 -1.21 -2.53 -8.90
C LEU A 67 -2.32 -2.45 -7.84
N TYR A 68 -2.03 -1.84 -6.68
CA TYR A 68 -3.02 -1.57 -5.65
C TYR A 68 -4.13 -0.63 -6.15
N ILE A 69 -3.75 0.49 -6.79
CA ILE A 69 -4.73 1.43 -7.36
C ILE A 69 -5.59 0.72 -8.41
N ALA A 70 -4.97 0.01 -9.36
CA ALA A 70 -5.69 -0.73 -10.39
C ALA A 70 -6.66 -1.77 -9.81
N GLY A 71 -6.23 -2.51 -8.77
CA GLY A 71 -7.08 -3.45 -8.06
C GLY A 71 -8.27 -2.78 -7.37
N LYS A 72 -8.07 -1.61 -6.76
CA LYS A 72 -9.14 -0.82 -6.15
C LYS A 72 -10.15 -0.35 -7.20
N TRP A 73 -9.68 0.15 -8.34
CA TRP A 73 -10.55 0.54 -9.47
C TRP A 73 -11.36 -0.64 -10.01
N ALA A 74 -10.73 -1.81 -10.16
CA ALA A 74 -11.40 -3.03 -10.58
C ALA A 74 -12.46 -3.50 -9.57
N ALA A 75 -12.18 -3.40 -8.27
CA ALA A 75 -13.14 -3.75 -7.22
C ALA A 75 -14.35 -2.79 -7.21
N VAL A 76 -14.11 -1.48 -7.38
CA VAL A 76 -15.16 -0.46 -7.46
C VAL A 76 -16.04 -0.66 -8.70
N SER A 77 -15.43 -0.95 -9.86
CA SER A 77 -16.20 -1.21 -11.09
C SER A 77 -17.01 -2.50 -11.01
N TRP A 78 -16.49 -3.54 -10.36
CA TRP A 78 -17.24 -4.78 -10.10
C TRP A 78 -18.47 -4.52 -9.22
N LEU A 79 -18.30 -3.74 -8.14
CA LEU A 79 -19.39 -3.36 -7.24
C LEU A 79 -20.51 -2.57 -7.95
N HIS A 80 -20.14 -1.70 -8.89
CA HIS A 80 -21.10 -0.91 -9.68
C HIS A 80 -21.82 -1.74 -10.76
N LEU A 81 -21.25 -2.86 -11.21
CA LEU A 81 -21.89 -3.79 -12.15
C LEU A 81 -22.82 -4.80 -11.47
N SER A 82 -22.65 -5.02 -10.16
CA SER A 82 -23.43 -5.96 -9.35
C SER A 82 -24.65 -5.34 -8.64
N LEU A 83 -24.87 -4.02 -8.78
CA LEU A 83 -25.98 -3.23 -8.23
C LEU A 83 -26.95 -2.85 -9.35
#